data_AF-A0A0P8AU42-F1
#
_entry.id   AF-A0A0P8AU42-F1
#
_cell.length_a   1.000
_cell.length_b   1.000
_cell.length_c   1.000
_cell.angle_alpha   90.00
_cell.angle_beta   90.00
_cell.angle_gamma   90.00
#
_symmetry.space_group_name_H-M   'P 1'
#
loop_
_entity.id
_entity.type
_entity.pdbx_description
1 polymer ?
#
loop_
_entity_poly.entity_id
_entity_poly.type
_entity_poly.pdbx_seq_one_letter_code
_entity_poly.pdbx_strand_id
1 'polypeptide(L)'
;MKSLYHLVFSVFIMFMLADLALANNVGLDALVFGSPANNYGLRGNIFSAGVENYGVALSVREGTSNIGLQASVDGTGQNTGLRLYVNRDGASSIGAEIHADTALVLHGYTTSDFGATFSGLQVNGDINYSGSLNNTSDRNLKENIRPLGNALGVVMQLNPASYTFRGNGSWNGLPLSTGTHYGLIAQEVEAVLPDLVRDNVHTYTEPSEEVGPSGGDMTITMEYKSLNYTELIPFLIKAIQEQQTQIEALQAEIERLNRE
;
A
#
# COMPACT_ATOMS: atom_id res chain seq x y z
N MET A 1 -27.62 -58.36 -3.65
CA MET A 1 -26.29 -58.95 -3.92
C MET A 1 -25.36 -57.77 -4.17
N LYS A 2 -24.47 -57.41 -3.22
CA LYS A 2 -23.04 -57.84 -3.14
C LYS A 2 -22.34 -57.55 -4.48
N SER A 3 -21.26 -56.77 -4.62
CA SER A 3 -20.07 -56.55 -3.79
C SER A 3 -19.25 -55.43 -4.51
N LEU A 4 -18.79 -54.33 -3.91
CA LEU A 4 -17.67 -54.15 -2.95
C LEU A 4 -16.28 -53.98 -3.61
N TYR A 5 -15.63 -52.87 -3.22
CA TYR A 5 -14.20 -52.66 -2.93
C TYR A 5 -13.39 -51.65 -3.75
N HIS A 6 -12.86 -50.70 -2.97
CA HIS A 6 -11.68 -49.85 -3.12
C HIS A 6 -10.67 -50.27 -4.20
N LEU A 7 -10.25 -49.29 -5.00
CA LEU A 7 -8.90 -49.29 -5.56
C LEU A 7 -8.08 -48.18 -4.87
N VAL A 8 -7.06 -48.65 -4.18
CA VAL A 8 -6.07 -47.89 -3.42
C VAL A 8 -5.17 -47.11 -4.38
N PHE A 9 -4.88 -45.86 -4.02
CA PHE A 9 -3.89 -44.98 -4.64
C PHE A 9 -2.50 -45.62 -4.67
N SER A 10 -1.83 -45.59 -5.82
CA SER A 10 -0.37 -45.54 -5.89
C SER A 10 0.02 -44.37 -6.77
N VAL A 11 0.23 -43.22 -6.13
CA VAL A 11 1.03 -42.15 -6.71
C VAL A 11 2.48 -42.56 -6.50
N PHE A 12 3.16 -42.90 -7.58
CA PHE A 12 4.61 -43.10 -7.59
C PHE A 12 5.25 -41.72 -7.42
N ILE A 13 5.57 -41.32 -6.19
CA ILE A 13 6.50 -40.21 -5.94
C ILE A 13 7.90 -40.78 -6.11
N MET A 14 8.47 -40.59 -7.30
CA MET A 14 9.85 -40.97 -7.58
C MET A 14 10.77 -39.89 -6.98
N PHE A 15 11.34 -40.17 -5.80
CA PHE A 15 12.54 -39.47 -5.34
C PHE A 15 13.72 -40.01 -6.14
N MET A 16 14.26 -39.21 -7.06
CA MET A 16 15.52 -39.53 -7.74
C MET A 16 16.63 -38.66 -7.14
N LEU A 17 17.56 -39.30 -6.42
CA LEU A 17 18.88 -38.74 -6.15
C LEU A 17 19.60 -38.57 -7.50
N ALA A 18 19.83 -37.33 -7.92
CA ALA A 18 20.59 -37.04 -9.12
C ALA A 18 22.07 -36.92 -8.75
N ASP A 19 22.89 -37.82 -9.31
CA ASP A 19 24.34 -37.62 -9.43
C ASP A 19 24.68 -37.14 -10.86
N LEU A 20 25.81 -36.45 -10.92
CA LEU A 20 26.35 -35.54 -11.91
C LEU A 20 26.11 -35.83 -13.42
N ALA A 21 25.77 -34.72 -14.10
CA ALA A 21 26.05 -34.36 -15.49
C ALA A 21 25.00 -34.67 -16.61
N LEU A 22 24.64 -33.57 -17.29
CA LEU A 22 23.79 -33.39 -18.49
C LEU A 22 22.28 -33.33 -18.23
N ALA A 23 21.88 -32.11 -17.88
CA ALA A 23 20.59 -31.69 -17.39
C ALA A 23 19.48 -31.72 -18.45
N ASN A 24 18.39 -32.41 -18.10
CA ASN A 24 17.02 -32.01 -18.43
C ASN A 24 16.21 -32.13 -17.14
N ASN A 25 16.27 -31.07 -16.33
CA ASN A 25 15.46 -31.01 -15.11
C ASN A 25 14.01 -30.76 -15.54
N VAL A 26 13.13 -31.74 -15.30
CA VAL A 26 11.69 -31.64 -15.58
C VAL A 26 10.96 -31.46 -14.26
N GLY A 27 10.24 -30.33 -14.15
CA GLY A 27 9.36 -30.05 -13.03
C GLY A 27 7.97 -30.66 -13.22
N LEU A 28 7.09 -30.46 -12.24
CA LEU A 28 5.68 -30.74 -12.41
C LEU A 28 5.04 -29.64 -13.28
N ASP A 29 4.56 -29.99 -14.47
CA ASP A 29 3.66 -29.15 -15.27
C ASP A 29 2.23 -29.68 -15.12
N ALA A 30 1.35 -28.86 -14.52
CA ALA A 30 -0.03 -29.22 -14.25
C ALA A 30 -0.97 -28.29 -15.05
N LEU A 31 -1.63 -28.87 -16.04
CA LEU A 31 -2.55 -28.16 -16.94
C LEU A 31 -4.00 -28.51 -16.58
N VAL A 32 -4.82 -27.50 -16.28
CA VAL A 32 -6.23 -27.67 -15.91
C VAL A 32 -7.13 -26.89 -16.88
N PHE A 33 -8.13 -27.56 -17.45
CA PHE A 33 -9.13 -26.96 -18.34
C PHE A 33 -10.55 -27.38 -17.91
N GLY A 34 -11.54 -26.49 -18.03
CA GLY A 34 -12.94 -26.84 -17.79
C GLY A 34 -13.95 -25.73 -18.11
N SER A 35 -15.15 -26.14 -18.58
CA SER A 35 -16.38 -25.33 -18.73
C SER A 35 -17.56 -26.17 -18.22
N PRO A 36 -18.46 -25.69 -17.32
CA PRO A 36 -18.53 -24.40 -16.64
C PRO A 36 -18.40 -24.59 -15.11
N ALA A 37 -17.17 -24.68 -14.56
CA ALA A 37 -16.99 -24.88 -13.12
C ALA A 37 -15.61 -24.42 -12.61
N ASN A 38 -15.51 -24.27 -11.29
CA ASN A 38 -14.29 -23.95 -10.55
C ASN A 38 -13.16 -24.93 -10.90
N ASN A 39 -12.03 -24.40 -11.41
CA ASN A 39 -10.84 -25.18 -11.74
C ASN A 39 -9.73 -24.87 -10.71
N TYR A 40 -9.10 -25.89 -10.13
CA TYR A 40 -7.99 -25.74 -9.18
C TYR A 40 -6.76 -26.52 -9.69
N GLY A 41 -5.60 -25.87 -9.80
CA GLY A 41 -4.33 -26.51 -10.21
C GLY A 41 -3.61 -27.23 -9.07
N LEU A 42 -3.33 -26.51 -7.98
CA LEU A 42 -2.69 -27.03 -6.77
C LEU A 42 -3.36 -26.41 -5.54
N ARG A 43 -3.79 -27.26 -4.60
CA ARG A 43 -4.34 -26.82 -3.30
C ARG A 43 -3.75 -27.68 -2.19
N GLY A 44 -2.88 -27.10 -1.38
CA GLY A 44 -2.38 -27.70 -0.13
C GLY A 44 -3.09 -27.10 1.07
N ASN A 45 -3.62 -27.93 1.97
CA ASN A 45 -4.05 -27.48 3.29
C ASN A 45 -3.15 -28.19 4.31
N ILE A 46 -2.54 -27.43 5.21
CA ILE A 46 -1.65 -27.97 6.25
C ILE A 46 -2.25 -27.60 7.59
N PHE A 47 -2.50 -28.62 8.41
CA PHE A 47 -3.02 -28.46 9.76
C PHE A 47 -2.15 -29.32 10.68
N SER A 48 -1.66 -28.73 11.76
CA SER A 48 -0.95 -29.46 12.81
C SER A 48 -1.26 -28.85 14.17
N ALA A 49 -1.34 -29.72 15.18
CA ALA A 49 -1.33 -29.31 16.58
C ALA A 49 0.10 -29.06 17.13
N GLY A 50 1.13 -29.23 16.29
CA GLY A 50 2.53 -28.98 16.59
C GLY A 50 2.97 -27.51 16.42
N VAL A 51 4.24 -27.25 16.71
CA VAL A 51 4.82 -25.89 16.86
C VAL A 51 5.09 -25.18 15.53
N GLU A 52 5.44 -25.90 14.44
CA GLU A 52 5.81 -25.32 13.14
C GLU A 52 5.12 -26.02 11.96
N ASN A 53 4.73 -25.25 10.94
CA ASN A 53 4.17 -25.74 9.68
C ASN A 53 4.73 -24.93 8.50
N TYR A 54 5.17 -25.60 7.44
CA TYR A 54 5.65 -24.96 6.21
C TYR A 54 4.73 -25.31 5.03
N GLY A 55 4.16 -24.30 4.38
CA GLY A 55 3.26 -24.45 3.21
C GLY A 55 4.01 -24.81 1.94
N VAL A 56 4.79 -23.85 1.44
CA VAL A 56 5.61 -23.97 0.23
C VAL A 56 6.99 -23.39 0.55
N ALA A 57 8.04 -24.16 0.32
CA ALA A 57 9.42 -23.71 0.42
C ALA A 57 10.11 -23.87 -0.94
N LEU A 58 10.65 -22.79 -1.48
CA LEU A 58 11.34 -22.75 -2.79
C LEU A 58 12.78 -22.27 -2.58
N SER A 59 13.76 -22.95 -3.18
CA SER A 59 15.16 -22.54 -3.18
C SER A 59 15.72 -22.67 -4.60
N VAL A 60 16.10 -21.55 -5.19
CA VAL A 60 16.75 -21.47 -6.51
C VAL A 60 18.10 -20.80 -6.31
N ARG A 61 19.20 -21.48 -6.65
CA ARG A 61 20.57 -21.04 -6.33
C ARG A 61 21.55 -21.37 -7.44
N GLU A 62 22.73 -20.74 -7.37
CA GLU A 62 23.92 -21.04 -8.19
C GLU A 62 23.81 -20.73 -9.71
N GLY A 63 22.68 -20.21 -10.19
CA GLY A 63 22.55 -19.70 -11.57
C GLY A 63 22.95 -18.23 -11.71
N THR A 64 23.34 -17.82 -12.93
CA THR A 64 23.60 -16.41 -13.28
C THR A 64 22.32 -15.60 -13.53
N SER A 65 21.19 -16.29 -13.71
CA SER A 65 19.84 -15.74 -13.81
C SER A 65 18.87 -16.72 -13.17
N ASN A 66 18.33 -16.36 -12.01
CA ASN A 66 17.42 -17.22 -11.24
C ASN A 66 16.06 -16.55 -11.12
N ILE A 67 14.99 -17.30 -11.41
CA ILE A 67 13.61 -16.88 -11.18
C ILE A 67 13.02 -17.86 -10.16
N GLY A 68 12.66 -17.34 -8.98
CA GLY A 68 12.04 -18.17 -7.92
C GLY A 68 10.56 -18.41 -8.16
N LEU A 69 9.82 -17.34 -8.43
CA LEU A 69 8.38 -17.37 -8.71
C LEU A 69 8.08 -16.41 -9.86
N GLN A 70 7.38 -16.90 -10.88
CA GLN A 70 6.81 -16.10 -11.95
C GLN A 70 5.34 -16.44 -12.08
N ALA A 71 4.47 -15.43 -12.04
CA ALA A 71 3.03 -15.59 -12.16
C ALA A 71 2.48 -14.55 -13.14
N SER A 72 1.56 -14.98 -14.00
CA SER A 72 0.74 -14.11 -14.85
C SER A 72 -0.72 -14.35 -14.52
N VAL A 73 -1.49 -13.29 -14.36
CA VAL A 73 -2.94 -13.38 -14.16
C VAL A 73 -3.60 -12.45 -15.15
N ASP A 74 -4.21 -13.06 -16.17
CA ASP A 74 -4.85 -12.36 -17.28
C ASP A 74 -6.32 -12.75 -17.34
N GLY A 75 -7.20 -11.75 -17.30
CA GLY A 75 -8.63 -11.95 -17.31
C GLY A 75 -9.38 -10.64 -17.56
N THR A 76 -10.59 -10.73 -18.10
CA THR A 76 -11.43 -9.55 -18.40
C THR A 76 -12.24 -9.05 -17.20
N GLY A 77 -12.11 -9.71 -16.04
CA GLY A 77 -12.85 -9.42 -14.81
C GLY A 77 -11.96 -8.96 -13.67
N GLN A 78 -12.33 -9.31 -12.44
CA GLN A 78 -11.52 -9.03 -11.24
C GLN A 78 -10.37 -10.03 -11.14
N ASN A 79 -9.14 -9.55 -11.36
CA ASN A 79 -7.94 -10.37 -11.26
C ASN A 79 -7.21 -10.07 -9.94
N THR A 80 -6.72 -11.11 -9.26
CA THR A 80 -5.83 -10.97 -8.10
C THR A 80 -4.59 -11.81 -8.36
N GLY A 81 -3.40 -11.18 -8.37
CA GLY A 81 -2.13 -11.86 -8.58
C GLY A 81 -1.66 -12.62 -7.34
N LEU A 82 -1.30 -11.88 -6.29
CA LEU A 82 -0.86 -12.43 -5.01
C LEU A 82 -1.72 -11.86 -3.88
N ARG A 83 -2.19 -12.73 -2.98
CA ARG A 83 -3.00 -12.36 -1.82
C ARG A 83 -2.51 -13.14 -0.61
N LEU A 84 -2.04 -12.42 0.39
CA LEU A 84 -1.47 -12.97 1.62
C LEU A 84 -2.35 -12.53 2.79
N TYR A 85 -2.91 -13.49 3.52
CA TYR A 85 -3.67 -13.24 4.74
C TYR A 85 -2.92 -13.85 5.93
N VAL A 86 -2.71 -13.05 6.97
CA VAL A 86 -2.16 -13.51 8.24
C VAL A 86 -3.11 -13.07 9.34
N ASN A 87 -3.89 -14.02 9.85
CA ASN A 87 -4.95 -13.78 10.83
C ASN A 87 -4.61 -14.53 12.12
N ARG A 88 -4.25 -13.83 13.22
CA ARG A 88 -4.25 -14.38 14.59
C ARG A 88 -3.85 -13.39 15.70
N ASP A 89 -4.24 -13.74 16.94
CA ASP A 89 -3.91 -13.11 18.23
C ASP A 89 -2.50 -13.49 18.79
N GLY A 90 -1.48 -13.60 17.93
CA GLY A 90 -0.09 -13.85 18.34
C GLY A 90 0.74 -12.56 18.47
N ALA A 91 1.88 -12.60 19.16
CA ALA A 91 2.71 -11.41 19.39
C ALA A 91 3.39 -10.81 18.13
N SER A 92 3.46 -11.56 17.02
CA SER A 92 4.01 -11.10 15.74
C SER A 92 3.29 -11.76 14.57
N SER A 93 2.80 -10.96 13.63
CA SER A 93 2.11 -11.38 12.41
C SER A 93 2.76 -10.67 11.22
N ILE A 94 3.56 -11.39 10.44
CA ILE A 94 4.29 -10.84 9.28
C ILE A 94 3.60 -11.33 8.00
N GLY A 95 2.99 -10.42 7.24
CA GLY A 95 2.32 -10.73 5.98
C GLY A 95 3.29 -11.09 4.86
N ALA A 96 4.37 -10.34 4.73
CA ALA A 96 5.46 -10.59 3.79
C ALA A 96 6.76 -10.01 4.34
N GLU A 97 7.85 -10.77 4.22
CA GLU A 97 9.21 -10.29 4.43
C GLU A 97 9.97 -10.48 3.12
N ILE A 98 10.56 -9.39 2.60
CA ILE A 98 11.31 -9.41 1.34
C ILE A 98 12.71 -8.86 1.63
N HIS A 99 13.71 -9.72 1.47
CA HIS A 99 15.11 -9.36 1.58
C HIS A 99 15.74 -9.28 0.18
N ALA A 100 16.33 -8.13 -0.14
CA ALA A 100 17.06 -7.93 -1.38
C ALA A 100 18.36 -7.16 -1.09
N ASP A 101 19.49 -7.70 -1.54
CA ASP A 101 20.82 -7.11 -1.30
C ASP A 101 21.03 -5.78 -2.05
N THR A 102 20.32 -5.58 -3.16
CA THR A 102 20.53 -4.42 -4.05
C THR A 102 19.28 -3.56 -4.17
N ALA A 103 18.17 -4.12 -4.65
CA ALA A 103 16.93 -3.39 -4.82
C ALA A 103 15.70 -4.30 -4.74
N LEU A 104 14.63 -3.78 -4.15
CA LEU A 104 13.27 -4.24 -4.36
C LEU A 104 12.59 -3.31 -5.37
N VAL A 105 12.09 -3.88 -6.47
CA VAL A 105 11.43 -3.13 -7.54
C VAL A 105 9.96 -3.54 -7.59
N LEU A 106 9.05 -2.62 -7.25
CA LEU A 106 7.60 -2.79 -7.40
C LEU A 106 7.13 -1.90 -8.55
N HIS A 107 6.79 -2.51 -9.69
CA HIS A 107 6.18 -1.79 -10.80
C HIS A 107 4.66 -1.90 -10.72
N GLY A 108 3.98 -0.77 -10.50
CA GLY A 108 2.55 -0.64 -10.74
C GLY A 108 2.32 0.02 -12.08
N TYR A 109 1.89 -0.72 -13.10
CA TYR A 109 1.45 -0.16 -14.37
C TYR A 109 -0.07 -0.25 -14.45
N THR A 110 -0.72 0.86 -14.78
CA THR A 110 -2.14 0.88 -15.14
C THR A 110 -2.23 1.25 -16.61
N THR A 111 -2.90 0.42 -17.42
CA THR A 111 -3.31 0.81 -18.77
C THR A 111 -4.64 1.54 -18.63
N SER A 112 -4.64 2.81 -19.02
CA SER A 112 -5.65 3.82 -18.68
C SER A 112 -7.01 3.69 -19.40
N ASP A 113 -7.46 2.49 -19.75
CA ASP A 113 -8.63 2.36 -20.65
C ASP A 113 -10.00 2.33 -19.93
N PHE A 114 -10.05 2.29 -18.59
CA PHE A 114 -11.30 1.97 -17.87
C PHE A 114 -11.62 2.82 -16.62
N GLY A 115 -11.32 4.13 -16.63
CA GLY A 115 -11.96 5.11 -15.73
C GLY A 115 -11.95 4.78 -14.22
N ALA A 116 -10.99 3.99 -13.74
CA ALA A 116 -10.95 3.54 -12.35
C ALA A 116 -10.38 4.65 -11.44
N THR A 117 -10.98 4.79 -10.25
CA THR A 117 -10.44 5.61 -9.15
C THR A 117 -9.14 4.98 -8.68
N PHE A 118 -8.02 5.69 -8.82
CA PHE A 118 -6.70 5.18 -8.44
C PHE A 118 -6.38 5.52 -6.98
N SER A 119 -5.96 4.51 -6.22
CA SER A 119 -5.08 4.68 -5.07
C SER A 119 -3.71 4.14 -5.50
N GLY A 120 -2.63 4.93 -5.35
CA GLY A 120 -1.26 4.47 -5.59
C GLY A 120 -0.84 3.39 -4.58
N LEU A 121 0.35 3.54 -3.98
CA LEU A 121 0.67 2.74 -2.79
C LEU A 121 -0.18 3.22 -1.60
N GLN A 122 -1.16 2.42 -1.19
CA GLN A 122 -1.91 2.64 0.04
C GLN A 122 -1.30 1.81 1.17
N VAL A 123 -0.95 2.46 2.27
CA VAL A 123 -0.42 1.82 3.48
C VAL A 123 -1.34 2.12 4.64
N ASN A 124 -1.80 1.09 5.34
CA ASN A 124 -2.50 1.22 6.61
C ASN A 124 -1.44 1.28 7.72
N GLY A 125 -1.16 2.47 8.24
CA GLY A 125 -0.14 2.73 9.25
C GLY A 125 1.04 3.53 8.70
N ASP A 126 2.19 3.40 9.37
CA ASP A 126 3.36 4.24 9.09
C ASP A 126 4.26 3.67 7.98
N ILE A 127 4.88 4.58 7.22
CA ILE A 127 5.96 4.25 6.28
C ILE A 127 7.29 4.69 6.89
N ASN A 128 8.15 3.72 7.21
CA ASN A 128 9.52 3.98 7.69
C ASN A 128 10.51 3.80 6.54
N TYR A 129 11.30 4.83 6.24
CA TYR A 129 12.29 4.82 5.16
C TYR A 129 13.55 5.57 5.56
N SER A 130 14.73 5.06 5.17
CA SER A 130 16.03 5.69 5.45
C SER A 130 16.54 6.58 4.31
N GLY A 131 15.88 6.53 3.15
CA GLY A 131 16.24 7.28 1.94
C GLY A 131 15.41 8.54 1.72
N SER A 132 15.03 8.80 0.47
CA SER A 132 14.24 9.98 0.09
C SER A 132 13.01 9.60 -0.72
N LEU A 133 11.90 10.32 -0.49
CA LEU A 133 10.73 10.31 -1.36
C LEU A 133 10.87 11.47 -2.36
N ASN A 134 11.15 11.14 -3.62
CA ASN A 134 11.41 12.13 -4.67
C ASN A 134 10.16 12.33 -5.54
N ASN A 135 9.72 13.59 -5.68
CA ASN A 135 8.64 13.96 -6.59
C ASN A 135 9.22 14.43 -7.93
N THR A 136 8.68 13.91 -9.04
CA THR A 136 9.08 14.32 -10.39
C THR A 136 8.79 15.81 -10.62
N SER A 137 9.81 16.58 -11.00
CA SER A 137 9.73 18.05 -11.09
C SER A 137 10.35 18.63 -12.38
N ASP A 138 10.69 17.78 -13.35
CA ASP A 138 11.31 18.20 -14.62
C ASP A 138 10.41 19.20 -15.38
N ARG A 139 11.01 20.27 -15.93
CA ARG A 139 10.30 21.30 -16.70
C ARG A 139 9.62 20.72 -17.94
N ASN A 140 10.20 19.70 -18.56
CA ASN A 140 9.66 19.05 -19.75
C ASN A 140 8.38 18.25 -19.47
N LEU A 141 8.11 17.95 -18.19
CA LEU A 141 6.92 17.23 -17.74
C LEU A 141 5.84 18.18 -17.17
N LYS A 142 5.99 19.49 -17.38
CA LYS A 142 5.10 20.52 -16.84
C LYS A 142 4.59 21.45 -17.95
N GLU A 143 3.32 21.77 -17.88
CA GLU A 143 2.65 22.77 -18.72
C GLU A 143 1.96 23.84 -17.87
N ASN A 144 1.53 24.94 -18.49
CA ASN A 144 0.78 26.02 -17.82
C ASN A 144 1.47 26.62 -16.56
N ILE A 145 2.80 26.67 -16.55
CA ILE A 145 3.59 27.19 -15.42
C ILE A 145 3.30 28.68 -15.19
N ARG A 146 2.77 29.01 -14.01
CA ARG A 146 2.48 30.39 -13.57
C ARG A 146 3.15 30.67 -12.23
N PRO A 147 3.62 31.91 -11.96
CA PRO A 147 4.11 32.29 -10.64
C PRO A 147 3.02 32.13 -9.57
N LEU A 148 3.39 31.61 -8.40
CA LEU A 148 2.52 31.61 -7.23
C LEU A 148 2.50 33.02 -6.61
N GLY A 149 1.33 33.49 -6.17
CA GLY A 149 1.17 34.80 -5.52
C GLY A 149 0.11 34.75 -4.43
N ASN A 150 0.10 35.76 -3.55
CA ASN A 150 -0.74 35.81 -2.35
C ASN A 150 -0.54 34.59 -1.43
N ALA A 151 0.66 34.03 -1.43
CA ALA A 151 0.93 32.83 -0.65
C ALA A 151 0.95 33.14 0.86
N LEU A 152 1.41 34.32 1.26
CA LEU A 152 1.34 34.77 2.64
C LEU A 152 -0.11 34.88 3.11
N GLY A 153 -1.00 35.48 2.30
CA GLY A 153 -2.42 35.57 2.61
C GLY A 153 -3.11 34.21 2.72
N VAL A 154 -2.69 33.22 1.91
CA VAL A 154 -3.17 31.84 2.00
C VAL A 154 -2.69 31.17 3.29
N VAL A 155 -1.38 31.22 3.58
CA VAL A 155 -0.81 30.55 4.77
C VAL A 155 -1.36 31.14 6.06
N MET A 156 -1.65 32.44 6.10
CA MET A 156 -2.26 33.11 7.26
C MET A 156 -3.72 32.67 7.54
N GLN A 157 -4.39 31.98 6.61
CA GLN A 157 -5.72 31.41 6.82
C GLN A 157 -5.68 29.96 7.35
N LEU A 158 -4.50 29.33 7.38
CA LEU A 158 -4.34 27.98 7.87
C LEU A 158 -4.18 28.00 9.40
N ASN A 159 -4.79 27.03 10.09
CA ASN A 159 -4.73 26.90 11.55
C ASN A 159 -3.93 25.65 11.96
N PRO A 160 -2.63 25.77 12.28
CA PRO A 160 -1.88 24.68 12.87
C PRO A 160 -2.47 24.26 14.22
N ALA A 161 -2.62 22.95 14.42
CA ALA A 161 -3.14 22.37 15.65
C ALA A 161 -2.26 21.22 16.12
N SER A 162 -2.27 20.98 17.43
CA SER A 162 -1.82 19.71 18.01
C SER A 162 -3.04 18.81 18.27
N TYR A 163 -2.88 17.51 18.07
CA TYR A 163 -3.96 16.55 18.27
C TYR A 163 -3.42 15.17 18.63
N THR A 164 -4.31 14.33 19.16
CA THR A 164 -4.08 12.90 19.33
C THR A 164 -5.14 12.15 18.51
N PHE A 165 -4.75 11.02 17.92
CA PHE A 165 -5.73 10.19 17.23
C PHE A 165 -6.68 9.52 18.23
N ARG A 166 -7.93 9.33 17.81
CA ARG A 166 -8.90 8.53 18.57
C ARG A 166 -8.51 7.05 18.53
N GLY A 167 -9.04 6.27 19.48
CA GLY A 167 -8.88 4.81 19.46
C GLY A 167 -7.56 4.26 20.00
N ASN A 168 -6.61 5.12 20.41
CA ASN A 168 -5.36 4.73 21.07
C ASN A 168 -4.60 3.58 20.35
N GLY A 169 -4.35 3.75 19.05
CA GLY A 169 -3.65 2.76 18.22
C GLY A 169 -4.49 2.22 17.07
N SER A 170 -5.82 2.21 17.21
CA SER A 170 -6.73 1.82 16.13
C SER A 170 -8.13 2.42 16.33
N TRP A 171 -8.72 2.95 15.27
CA TRP A 171 -10.10 3.46 15.27
C TRP A 171 -10.84 2.90 14.06
N ASN A 172 -11.91 2.13 14.29
CA ASN A 172 -12.69 1.48 13.22
C ASN A 172 -11.80 0.70 12.24
N GLY A 173 -10.95 -0.19 12.75
CA GLY A 173 -10.04 -1.01 11.95
C GLY A 173 -8.85 -0.27 11.34
N LEU A 174 -8.85 1.07 11.35
CA LEU A 174 -7.76 1.87 10.81
C LEU A 174 -6.64 1.99 11.87
N PRO A 175 -5.44 1.45 11.62
CA PRO A 175 -4.30 1.65 12.52
C PRO A 175 -3.89 3.13 12.50
N LEU A 176 -3.82 3.73 13.68
CA LEU A 176 -3.47 5.14 13.87
C LEU A 176 -2.32 5.23 14.86
N SER A 177 -1.30 6.01 14.53
CA SER A 177 -0.15 6.25 15.40
C SER A 177 -0.60 6.82 16.76
N THR A 178 0.12 6.48 17.82
CA THR A 178 -0.15 7.00 19.17
C THR A 178 0.73 8.21 19.48
N GLY A 179 0.31 9.00 20.47
CA GLY A 179 1.02 10.19 20.91
C GLY A 179 0.47 11.50 20.34
N THR A 180 1.20 12.59 20.63
CA THR A 180 0.84 13.94 20.18
C THR A 180 1.38 14.18 18.78
N HIS A 181 0.50 14.60 17.88
CA HIS A 181 0.80 14.98 16.51
C HIS A 181 0.59 16.48 16.31
N TYR A 182 1.23 17.03 15.28
CA TYR A 182 1.12 18.44 14.90
C TYR A 182 0.82 18.51 13.41
N GLY A 183 -0.17 19.31 13.03
CA GLY A 183 -0.58 19.40 11.64
C GLY A 183 -1.75 20.37 11.45
N LEU A 184 -2.52 20.11 10.41
CA LEU A 184 -3.69 20.88 10.00
C LEU A 184 -4.92 19.96 9.95
N ILE A 185 -6.10 20.55 10.13
CA ILE A 185 -7.38 19.85 9.99
C ILE A 185 -7.79 19.87 8.51
N ALA A 186 -7.96 18.70 7.89
CA ALA A 186 -8.18 18.58 6.45
C ALA A 186 -9.39 19.38 5.95
N GLN A 187 -10.48 19.42 6.72
CA GLN A 187 -11.69 20.17 6.39
C GLN A 187 -11.48 21.69 6.44
N GLU A 188 -10.60 22.18 7.32
CA GLU A 188 -10.24 23.60 7.36
C GLU A 188 -9.35 23.98 6.18
N VAL A 189 -8.40 23.09 5.83
CA VAL A 189 -7.57 23.26 4.63
C VAL A 189 -8.42 23.22 3.37
N GLU A 190 -9.43 22.36 3.28
CA GLU A 190 -10.32 22.24 2.12
C GLU A 190 -11.00 23.55 1.75
N ALA A 191 -11.35 24.38 2.75
CA ALA A 191 -11.96 25.68 2.52
C ALA A 191 -11.00 26.71 1.89
N VAL A 192 -9.69 26.50 1.97
CA VAL A 192 -8.64 27.45 1.51
C VAL A 192 -7.87 26.89 0.30
N LEU A 193 -7.48 25.62 0.35
CA LEU A 193 -6.67 24.88 -0.61
C LEU A 193 -7.30 23.50 -0.87
N PRO A 194 -8.46 23.42 -1.54
CA PRO A 194 -9.17 22.14 -1.76
C PRO A 194 -8.32 21.12 -2.52
N ASP A 195 -7.45 21.56 -3.43
CA ASP A 195 -6.61 20.69 -4.26
C ASP A 195 -5.59 19.86 -3.45
N LEU A 196 -5.27 20.28 -2.22
CA LEU A 196 -4.35 19.59 -1.32
C LEU A 196 -5.04 18.52 -0.46
N VAL A 197 -6.36 18.44 -0.50
CA VAL A 197 -7.17 17.49 0.27
C VAL A 197 -7.54 16.30 -0.61
N ARG A 198 -7.51 15.10 -0.03
CA ARG A 198 -7.92 13.86 -0.71
C ARG A 198 -8.95 13.14 0.13
N ASP A 199 -10.02 12.72 -0.52
CA ASP A 199 -10.98 11.79 0.06
C ASP A 199 -10.45 10.36 -0.04
N ASN A 200 -10.56 9.62 1.07
CA ASN A 200 -10.10 8.25 1.18
C ASN A 200 -11.21 7.40 1.77
N VAL A 201 -11.14 6.11 1.46
CA VAL A 201 -12.06 5.11 1.95
C VAL A 201 -11.26 4.02 2.66
N HIS A 202 -11.63 3.72 3.89
CA HIS A 202 -11.14 2.58 4.63
C HIS A 202 -12.25 1.55 4.75
N THR A 203 -11.94 0.30 4.39
CA THR A 203 -12.87 -0.82 4.55
C THR A 203 -12.22 -1.86 5.43
N TYR A 204 -12.97 -2.32 6.43
CA TYR A 204 -12.53 -3.35 7.37
C TYR A 204 -13.70 -4.28 7.68
N THR A 205 -13.37 -5.45 8.22
CA THR A 205 -14.36 -6.47 8.54
C THR A 205 -14.53 -6.54 10.05
N GLU A 206 -15.76 -6.41 10.53
CA GLU A 206 -16.12 -6.72 11.91
C GLU A 206 -16.80 -8.09 12.00
N PRO A 207 -16.44 -8.91 13.01
CA PRO A 207 -17.15 -10.15 13.27
C PRO A 207 -18.62 -9.85 13.57
N SER A 208 -19.53 -10.59 12.95
CA SER A 208 -20.95 -10.51 13.28
C SER A 208 -21.18 -10.94 14.74
N GLU A 209 -21.93 -10.14 15.51
CA GLU A 209 -22.39 -10.55 16.86
C GLU A 209 -23.43 -11.69 16.82
N GLU A 210 -24.02 -11.98 15.65
CA GLU A 210 -24.91 -13.13 15.47
C GLU A 210 -24.12 -14.45 15.39
N VAL A 211 -24.27 -15.29 16.42
CA VAL A 211 -23.78 -16.67 16.41
C VAL A 211 -24.81 -17.56 15.71
N GLY A 212 -24.61 -17.84 14.42
CA GLY A 212 -25.46 -18.75 13.64
C GLY A 212 -25.01 -18.92 12.18
N PRO A 213 -25.63 -19.83 11.40
CA PRO A 213 -25.31 -20.05 9.99
C PRO A 213 -25.58 -18.84 9.06
N SER A 214 -26.22 -17.79 9.60
CA SER A 214 -26.47 -16.50 8.95
C SER A 214 -25.47 -15.41 9.38
N GLY A 215 -24.62 -15.66 10.38
CA GLY A 215 -23.64 -14.72 10.92
C GLY A 215 -22.47 -14.55 9.96
N GLY A 216 -22.66 -13.70 8.95
CA GLY A 216 -21.60 -13.28 8.05
C GLY A 216 -20.83 -12.12 8.63
N ASP A 217 -19.51 -12.16 8.51
CA ASP A 217 -18.62 -11.01 8.66
C ASP A 217 -19.20 -9.75 8.00
N MET A 218 -19.32 -8.67 8.77
CA MET A 218 -19.83 -7.40 8.25
C MET A 218 -18.68 -6.58 7.70
N THR A 219 -18.75 -6.26 6.41
CA THR A 219 -17.83 -5.31 5.79
C THR A 219 -18.32 -3.89 6.11
N ILE A 220 -17.52 -3.15 6.85
CA ILE A 220 -17.78 -1.75 7.21
C ILE A 220 -16.85 -0.86 6.39
N THR A 221 -17.42 0.20 5.85
CA THR A 221 -16.71 1.21 5.08
C THR A 221 -16.84 2.56 5.76
N MET A 222 -15.72 3.26 5.93
CA MET A 222 -15.67 4.62 6.42
C MET A 222 -14.90 5.53 5.48
N GLU A 223 -15.33 6.78 5.39
CA GLU A 223 -14.66 7.83 4.62
C GLU A 223 -13.81 8.71 5.54
N TYR A 224 -12.66 9.15 5.06
CA TYR A 224 -11.79 10.09 5.77
C TYR A 224 -10.97 10.94 4.81
N LYS A 225 -10.52 12.12 5.26
CA LYS A 225 -9.72 13.04 4.45
C LYS A 225 -8.24 12.97 4.82
N SER A 226 -7.36 13.11 3.84
CA SER A 226 -5.91 13.22 4.00
C SER A 226 -5.37 14.48 3.32
N LEU A 227 -4.14 14.87 3.66
CA LEU A 227 -3.50 16.10 3.19
C LEU A 227 -2.20 15.82 2.44
N ASN A 228 -2.00 16.51 1.32
CA ASN A 228 -0.70 16.62 0.66
C ASN A 228 0.13 17.76 1.27
N TYR A 229 0.83 17.46 2.38
CA TYR A 229 1.71 18.44 3.03
C TYR A 229 2.88 18.91 2.14
N THR A 230 3.32 18.09 1.18
CA THR A 230 4.45 18.44 0.30
C THR A 230 4.10 19.65 -0.58
N GLU A 231 2.85 19.76 -1.01
CA GLU A 231 2.40 20.90 -1.82
C GLU A 231 2.17 22.19 -1.01
N LEU A 232 2.23 22.16 0.32
CA LEU A 232 2.29 23.38 1.14
C LEU A 232 3.66 24.05 1.06
N ILE A 233 4.73 23.32 0.76
CA ILE A 233 6.11 23.84 0.78
C ILE A 233 6.27 25.05 -0.19
N PRO A 234 5.82 25.00 -1.46
CA PRO A 234 5.87 26.16 -2.35
C PRO A 234 5.11 27.38 -1.81
N PHE A 235 3.97 27.20 -1.12
CA PHE A 235 3.25 28.30 -0.47
C PHE A 235 4.08 28.91 0.65
N LEU A 236 4.71 28.09 1.50
CA LEU A 236 5.60 28.58 2.57
C LEU A 236 6.79 29.36 2.00
N ILE A 237 7.45 28.84 0.96
CA ILE A 237 8.56 29.53 0.28
C ILE A 237 8.10 30.90 -0.22
N LYS A 238 6.98 30.96 -0.94
CA LYS A 238 6.49 32.21 -1.50
C LYS A 238 6.00 33.18 -0.42
N ALA A 239 5.38 32.68 0.65
CA ALA A 239 4.96 33.49 1.78
C ALA A 239 6.15 34.17 2.47
N ILE A 240 7.26 33.45 2.67
CA ILE A 240 8.50 34.01 3.22
C ILE A 240 9.07 35.10 2.30
N GLN A 241 9.06 34.87 0.98
CA GLN A 241 9.50 35.89 0.01
C GLN A 241 8.62 37.15 0.06
N GLU A 242 7.30 36.99 0.11
CA GLU A 242 6.35 38.10 0.23
C GLU A 242 6.52 38.86 1.55
N GLN A 243 6.74 38.14 2.66
CA GLN A 243 7.03 38.71 3.97
C GLN A 243 8.35 39.49 3.96
N GLN A 244 9.40 38.96 3.31
CA GLN A 244 10.69 39.64 3.18
C GLN A 244 10.56 40.98 2.44
N THR A 245 9.78 41.02 1.34
CA THR A 245 9.50 42.26 0.62
C THR A 245 8.79 43.29 1.50
N GLN A 246 7.86 42.87 2.36
CA GLN A 246 7.18 43.78 3.29
C GLN A 246 8.14 44.33 4.35
N ILE A 247 9.05 43.49 4.86
CA ILE A 247 10.07 43.91 5.84
C ILE A 247 10.99 44.97 5.23
N GLU A 248 11.49 44.75 4.02
CA GLU A 248 12.36 45.71 3.33
C GLU A 248 11.66 47.04 3.08
N ALA A 249 10.38 47.01 2.69
CA ALA A 249 9.58 48.22 2.50
C ALA A 249 9.40 48.99 3.82
N LEU A 250 9.13 48.29 4.92
CA LEU A 250 9.00 48.89 6.25
C LEU A 250 10.33 49.49 6.74
N GLN A 251 11.45 48.82 6.50
CA GLN A 251 12.79 49.33 6.86
C GLN A 251 13.13 50.60 6.09
N ALA A 252 12.88 50.63 4.78
CA ALA A 252 13.09 51.82 3.96
C ALA A 252 12.25 53.01 4.44
N GLU A 253 11.01 52.76 4.87
CA GLU A 253 10.13 53.79 5.42
C GLU A 253 10.64 54.31 6.78
N ILE A 254 11.10 53.42 7.67
CA ILE A 254 11.71 53.82 8.95
C ILE A 254 12.97 54.68 8.71
N GLU A 255 13.82 54.31 7.76
CA GLU A 255 15.01 55.11 7.40
C GLU A 255 14.65 56.47 6.79
N ARG A 256 13.54 56.56 6.05
CA ARG A 256 13.03 57.82 5.53
C ARG A 256 12.56 58.71 6.68
N LEU A 257 11.74 58.17 7.58
CA LEU A 257 11.19 58.89 8.73
C LEU A 257 12.28 59.35 9.72
N ASN A 258 13.34 58.55 9.92
CA ASN A 258 14.46 58.93 10.79
C ASN A 258 15.37 60.02 10.21
N ARG A 259 15.22 60.36 8.92
CA ARG A 259 15.97 61.45 8.26
C ARG A 259 15.22 62.79 8.25
N GLU A 260 13.96 62.79 8.68
CA GLU A 260 13.11 63.99 8.86
C GLU A 260 13.21 64.52 10.29
#